data_AF-A0AAC9YA48-F1
#
_entry.id   AF-A0AAC9YA48-F1
#
_cell.length_a   1.000
_cell.length_b   1.000
_cell.length_c   1.000
_cell.angle_alpha   90.00
_cell.angle_beta   90.00
_cell.angle_gamma   90.00
#
_symmetry.space_group_name_H-M   'P 1'
#
loop_
_entity.id
_entity.type
_entity.pdbx_description
1 polymer ?
#
loop_
_entity_poly.entity_id
_entity_poly.type
_entity_poly.pdbx_seq_one_letter_code
_entity_poly.pdbx_strand_id
1 'polypeptide(L)'
;MGRRSTFWFLLVLLLTACSAGAGEGKTADSTPGGKLSLINVSLYSSDSTKAQPELILVQSNPDPLAAAEKWTEADSSIALPPVGSIARIYVLQFQYPAKTSTESVHYFLLADNKNNYYLKRVEPRQIADLDSFAPEDKEPILEKSGKEGWLSVAPPGFFD
;
A
#
# COMPACT_ATOMS: atom_id res chain seq x y z
N MET A 1 -47.22 24.59 -51.46
CA MET A 1 -46.96 25.83 -50.69
C MET A 1 -47.52 25.64 -49.30
N GLY A 2 -46.70 25.81 -48.25
CA GLY A 2 -47.16 25.77 -46.86
C GLY A 2 -46.23 24.99 -45.91
N ARG A 3 -45.07 25.57 -45.61
CA ARG A 3 -44.22 25.18 -44.46
C ARG A 3 -44.99 25.49 -43.18
N ARG A 4 -45.02 24.56 -42.22
CA ARG A 4 -45.10 24.90 -40.80
C ARG A 4 -44.09 24.07 -40.01
N SER A 5 -43.17 24.82 -39.43
CA SER A 5 -42.17 24.42 -38.43
C SER A 5 -42.83 24.47 -37.06
N THR A 6 -42.59 23.47 -36.22
CA THR A 6 -42.55 23.66 -34.76
C THR A 6 -41.66 22.59 -34.12
N PHE A 7 -40.62 23.10 -33.48
CA PHE A 7 -39.72 22.45 -32.52
C PHE A 7 -40.47 21.77 -31.37
N TRP A 8 -40.02 20.58 -30.95
CA TRP A 8 -39.85 20.30 -29.51
C TRP A 8 -38.80 19.21 -29.26
N PHE A 9 -37.97 19.48 -28.26
CA PHE A 9 -36.78 18.74 -27.83
C PHE A 9 -37.10 17.50 -26.98
N LEU A 10 -36.05 16.69 -26.79
CA LEU A 10 -35.80 15.73 -25.69
C LEU A 10 -36.52 14.38 -25.77
N LEU A 11 -35.75 13.29 -25.93
CA LEU A 11 -35.70 12.26 -24.88
C LEU A 11 -34.46 11.33 -24.98
N VAL A 12 -33.57 11.54 -24.01
CA VAL A 12 -32.86 10.55 -23.18
C VAL A 12 -31.92 9.52 -23.83
N LEU A 13 -30.64 9.74 -23.53
CA LEU A 13 -29.52 8.82 -23.56
C LEU A 13 -29.87 7.47 -22.91
N LEU A 14 -29.90 6.40 -23.70
CA LEU A 14 -29.84 5.03 -23.19
C LEU A 14 -28.37 4.66 -22.91
N LEU A 15 -27.86 5.15 -21.77
CA LEU A 15 -26.70 4.59 -21.10
C LEU A 15 -27.17 4.09 -19.74
N THR A 16 -27.31 2.76 -19.62
CA THR A 16 -27.30 1.91 -18.40
C THR A 16 -27.99 0.59 -18.82
N ALA A 17 -27.42 -0.60 -18.64
CA ALA A 17 -26.50 -1.03 -17.62
C ALA A 17 -25.51 -2.07 -18.19
N CYS A 18 -24.21 -1.84 -18.01
CA CYS A 18 -23.32 -2.97 -17.78
C CYS A 18 -23.77 -3.57 -16.44
N SER A 19 -24.19 -4.83 -16.51
CA SER A 19 -24.46 -5.66 -15.35
C SER A 19 -23.31 -5.51 -14.35
N ALA A 20 -23.59 -4.87 -13.22
CA ALA A 20 -22.76 -5.01 -12.03
C ALA A 20 -22.97 -6.45 -11.56
N GLY A 21 -22.17 -7.36 -12.14
CA GLY A 21 -21.98 -8.69 -11.59
C GLY A 21 -21.59 -8.51 -10.13
N ALA A 22 -22.39 -9.11 -9.26
CA ALA A 22 -22.23 -9.11 -7.82
C ALA A 22 -20.77 -9.40 -7.46
N GLY A 23 -20.05 -8.36 -7.05
CA GLY A 23 -18.81 -8.52 -6.33
C GLY A 23 -19.18 -9.02 -4.94
N GLU A 24 -19.12 -10.34 -4.75
CA GLU A 24 -18.98 -10.92 -3.42
C GLU A 24 -17.89 -10.15 -2.68
N GLY A 25 -18.25 -9.63 -1.51
CA GLY A 25 -17.34 -8.90 -0.66
C GLY A 25 -16.14 -9.77 -0.33
N LYS A 26 -15.01 -9.53 -1.00
CA LYS A 26 -13.71 -9.88 -0.45
C LYS A 26 -13.54 -9.03 0.80
N THR A 27 -13.61 -9.68 1.96
CA THR A 27 -13.10 -9.15 3.21
C THR A 27 -11.69 -8.60 2.96
N ALA A 28 -11.38 -7.43 3.52
CA ALA A 28 -10.12 -6.72 3.31
C ALA A 28 -8.85 -7.48 3.74
N ASP A 29 -8.99 -8.71 4.25
CA ASP A 29 -7.92 -9.52 4.83
C ASP A 29 -7.44 -10.71 3.98
N SER A 30 -8.05 -11.01 2.84
CA SER A 30 -7.55 -12.12 2.01
C SER A 30 -6.27 -11.73 1.26
N THR A 31 -5.16 -12.42 1.53
CA THR A 31 -3.93 -12.38 0.71
C THR A 31 -4.27 -12.68 -0.76
N PRO A 32 -3.72 -11.94 -1.73
CA PRO A 32 -3.95 -12.20 -3.15
C PRO A 32 -3.66 -13.66 -3.52
N GLY A 33 -4.47 -14.25 -4.41
CA GLY A 33 -4.37 -15.67 -4.76
C GLY A 33 -3.16 -16.06 -5.63
N GLY A 34 -2.20 -15.15 -5.84
CA GLY A 34 -0.98 -15.37 -6.62
C GLY A 34 0.26 -15.45 -5.73
N LYS A 35 1.41 -15.85 -6.30
CA LYS A 35 2.70 -15.82 -5.59
C LYS A 35 3.28 -14.40 -5.64
N LEU A 36 3.88 -13.92 -4.56
CA LEU A 36 4.62 -12.67 -4.56
C LEU A 36 5.74 -12.72 -5.62
N SER A 37 5.72 -11.80 -6.58
CA SER A 37 6.71 -11.78 -7.66
C SER A 37 7.68 -10.62 -7.55
N LEU A 38 7.29 -9.55 -6.86
CA LEU A 38 8.07 -8.32 -6.79
C LEU A 38 7.71 -7.52 -5.54
N ILE A 39 8.71 -6.88 -4.95
CA ILE A 39 8.54 -5.88 -3.89
C ILE A 39 9.21 -4.58 -4.37
N ASN A 40 8.43 -3.51 -4.47
CA ASN A 40 9.00 -2.16 -4.51
C ASN A 40 9.19 -1.70 -3.07
N VAL A 41 10.41 -1.28 -2.73
CA VAL A 41 10.72 -0.71 -1.42
C VAL A 41 11.01 0.77 -1.58
N SER A 42 10.19 1.59 -0.94
CA SER A 42 10.36 3.02 -0.87
C SER A 42 10.67 3.49 0.55
N LEU A 43 11.35 4.63 0.69
CA LEU A 43 11.79 5.18 1.98
C LEU A 43 11.36 6.64 2.13
N TYR A 44 10.80 7.00 3.28
CA TYR A 44 10.73 8.40 3.70
C TYR A 44 12.13 8.86 4.12
N SER A 45 12.75 9.72 3.31
CA SER A 45 14.11 10.22 3.51
C SER A 45 14.10 11.69 3.89
N SER A 46 14.76 12.05 5.00
CA SER A 46 14.93 13.45 5.43
C SER A 46 15.86 14.24 4.53
N ASP A 47 16.66 13.53 3.73
CA ASP A 47 17.63 14.11 2.83
C ASP A 47 17.01 14.39 1.44
N SER A 48 15.76 13.97 1.24
CA SER A 48 15.05 14.24 0.00
C SER A 48 14.43 15.64 0.01
N THR A 49 14.51 16.31 -1.15
CA THR A 49 13.74 17.52 -1.44
C THR A 49 12.29 17.19 -1.84
N LYS A 50 11.95 15.91 -1.91
CA LYS A 50 10.62 15.37 -2.19
C LYS A 50 10.08 14.69 -0.94
N ALA A 51 8.76 14.54 -0.93
CA ALA A 51 8.02 14.34 0.29
C ALA A 51 7.09 13.13 0.27
N GLN A 52 7.17 12.40 -0.83
CA GLN A 52 6.70 11.05 -0.97
C GLN A 52 7.85 10.08 -0.66
N PRO A 53 7.55 8.84 -0.22
CA PRO A 53 8.58 7.84 -0.04
C PRO A 53 9.24 7.54 -1.38
N GLU A 54 10.56 7.57 -1.42
CA GLU A 54 11.34 7.38 -2.65
C GLU A 54 11.64 5.92 -2.89
N LEU A 55 11.44 5.43 -4.11
CA LEU A 55 11.80 4.06 -4.49
C LEU A 55 13.33 3.88 -4.38
N ILE A 56 13.77 3.04 -3.46
CA ILE A 56 15.19 2.75 -3.22
C ILE A 56 15.60 1.37 -3.71
N LEU A 57 14.65 0.45 -3.87
CA LEU A 57 14.91 -0.92 -4.27
C LEU A 57 13.71 -1.55 -4.97
N VAL A 58 13.99 -2.35 -5.99
CA VAL A 58 13.04 -3.28 -6.60
C VAL A 58 13.58 -4.68 -6.41
N GLN A 59 12.87 -5.52 -5.65
CA GLN A 59 13.28 -6.88 -5.35
C GLN A 59 12.43 -7.90 -6.13
N SER A 60 13.08 -8.73 -6.93
CA SER A 60 12.47 -9.88 -7.62
C SER A 60 13.14 -11.24 -7.33
N ASN A 61 14.18 -11.27 -6.48
CA ASN A 61 14.90 -12.51 -6.14
C ASN A 61 13.98 -13.46 -5.35
N PRO A 62 13.88 -14.74 -5.72
CA PRO A 62 12.94 -15.67 -5.07
C PRO A 62 13.13 -15.82 -3.56
N ASP A 63 14.37 -15.84 -3.05
CA ASP A 63 14.63 -16.12 -1.64
C ASP A 63 14.18 -14.97 -0.72
N PRO A 64 14.51 -13.69 -0.99
CA PRO A 64 13.99 -12.58 -0.21
C PRO A 64 12.47 -12.40 -0.34
N LEU A 65 11.87 -12.74 -1.50
CA LEU A 65 10.42 -12.73 -1.66
C LEU A 65 9.74 -13.78 -0.77
N ALA A 66 10.26 -15.01 -0.73
CA ALA A 66 9.73 -16.08 0.11
C ALA A 66 9.90 -15.77 1.61
N ALA A 67 10.98 -15.09 1.99
CA ALA A 67 11.17 -14.62 3.36
C ALA A 67 10.14 -13.54 3.75
N ALA A 68 9.85 -12.61 2.83
CA ALA A 68 8.88 -11.54 3.04
C ALA A 68 7.43 -12.05 3.08
N GLU A 69 7.06 -13.08 2.30
CA GLU A 69 5.73 -13.71 2.37
C GLU A 69 5.43 -14.22 3.79
N LYS A 70 6.41 -14.84 4.45
CA LYS A 70 6.27 -15.37 5.82
C LYS A 70 5.98 -14.32 6.87
N TRP A 71 6.34 -13.05 6.64
CA TRP A 71 6.02 -11.97 7.56
C TRP A 71 4.52 -11.74 7.69
N THR A 72 3.78 -12.00 6.62
CA THR A 72 2.32 -11.79 6.56
C THR A 72 1.53 -12.95 7.17
N GLU A 73 2.19 -14.06 7.47
CA GLU A 73 1.63 -15.26 8.11
C GLU A 73 1.76 -15.22 9.64
N ALA A 74 2.37 -14.18 10.21
CA ALA A 74 2.59 -14.08 11.64
C ALA A 74 1.30 -13.68 12.39
N ASP A 75 0.86 -14.54 13.31
CA ASP A 75 -0.37 -14.30 14.12
C ASP A 75 -0.15 -13.40 15.34
N SER A 76 1.10 -13.01 15.63
CA SER A 76 1.44 -12.24 16.83
C SER A 76 1.47 -10.74 16.55
N SER A 77 0.33 -10.10 16.79
CA SER A 77 0.19 -8.65 16.80
C SER A 77 0.87 -8.04 18.02
N ILE A 78 1.56 -6.93 17.82
CA ILE A 78 2.17 -6.09 18.84
C ILE A 78 1.60 -4.67 18.77
N ALA A 79 1.84 -3.90 19.83
CA ALA A 79 1.60 -2.46 19.81
C ALA A 79 2.65 -1.74 18.94
N LEU A 80 2.26 -0.60 18.38
CA LEU A 80 3.19 0.32 17.70
C LEU A 80 4.36 0.68 18.63
N PRO A 81 5.62 0.55 18.17
CA PRO A 81 6.78 0.97 18.96
C PRO A 81 6.78 2.48 19.19
N PRO A 82 7.46 2.99 20.25
CA PRO A 82 7.56 4.43 20.49
C PRO A 82 8.13 5.17 19.28
N VAL A 83 7.44 6.21 18.81
CA VAL A 83 7.82 6.98 17.61
C VAL A 83 9.28 7.46 17.66
N GLY A 84 9.75 7.91 18.83
CA GLY A 84 11.14 8.35 19.04
C GLY A 84 12.21 7.26 18.87
N SER A 85 11.83 5.98 18.86
CA SER A 85 12.73 4.86 18.58
C SER A 85 12.81 4.50 17.08
N ILE A 86 11.84 4.95 16.28
CA ILE A 86 11.77 4.62 14.85
C ILE A 86 12.82 5.43 14.09
N ALA A 87 13.79 4.71 13.52
CA ALA A 87 14.85 5.29 12.72
C ALA A 87 14.39 5.52 11.28
N ARG A 88 13.70 4.54 10.67
CA ARG A 88 13.31 4.57 9.26
C ARG A 88 11.88 4.08 9.07
N ILE A 89 11.19 4.67 8.09
CA ILE A 89 9.84 4.29 7.66
C ILE A 89 9.91 3.92 6.18
N TYR A 90 9.73 2.64 5.89
CA TYR A 90 9.67 2.14 4.52
C TYR A 90 8.22 1.89 4.12
N VAL A 91 7.94 2.06 2.83
CA VAL A 91 6.73 1.60 2.16
C VAL A 91 7.09 0.42 1.28
N LEU A 92 6.47 -0.73 1.52
CA LEU A 92 6.61 -1.90 0.68
C LEU A 92 5.34 -2.05 -0.17
N GLN A 93 5.50 -2.18 -1.48
CA GLN A 93 4.41 -2.57 -2.37
C GLN A 93 4.69 -3.98 -2.89
N PHE A 94 3.95 -4.94 -2.35
CA PHE A 94 4.00 -6.34 -2.74
C PHE A 94 3.13 -6.53 -3.97
N GLN A 95 3.71 -7.09 -5.03
CA GLN A 95 3.02 -7.31 -6.31
C GLN A 95 2.77 -8.79 -6.55
N TYR A 96 1.51 -9.11 -6.80
CA TYR A 96 1.01 -10.45 -7.06
C TYR A 96 0.43 -10.49 -8.48
N PRO A 97 1.12 -11.14 -9.43
CA PRO A 97 0.62 -11.24 -10.79
C PRO A 97 -0.56 -12.21 -10.82
N ALA A 98 -1.64 -11.78 -11.46
CA ALA A 98 -2.78 -12.58 -11.85
C ALA A 98 -2.76 -12.78 -13.38
N LYS A 99 -3.68 -13.60 -13.91
CA LYS A 99 -3.70 -13.96 -15.34
C LYS A 99 -3.74 -12.75 -16.29
N THR A 100 -4.35 -11.63 -15.87
CA THR A 100 -4.56 -10.44 -16.73
C THR A 100 -4.28 -9.12 -16.01
N SER A 101 -3.75 -9.16 -14.79
CA SER A 101 -3.54 -7.96 -13.96
C SER A 101 -2.46 -8.20 -12.92
N THR A 102 -2.04 -7.15 -12.23
CA THR A 102 -1.20 -7.23 -11.04
C THR A 102 -1.99 -6.66 -9.87
N GLU A 103 -2.15 -7.46 -8.82
CA GLU A 103 -2.68 -7.00 -7.54
C GLU A 103 -1.53 -6.47 -6.69
N SER A 104 -1.76 -5.35 -5.98
CA SER A 104 -0.74 -4.74 -5.12
C SER A 104 -1.25 -4.60 -3.69
N VAL A 105 -0.43 -5.04 -2.74
CA VAL A 105 -0.69 -4.87 -1.31
C VAL A 105 0.40 -4.01 -0.72
N HIS A 106 0.02 -3.01 0.08
CA HIS A 106 0.95 -2.05 0.65
C HIS A 106 1.17 -2.31 2.14
N TYR A 107 2.42 -2.14 2.56
CA TYR A 107 2.82 -2.26 3.96
C TYR A 107 3.69 -1.09 4.35
N PHE A 108 3.56 -0.65 5.59
CA PHE A 108 4.67 0.03 6.27
C PHE A 108 5.59 -1.02 6.87
N LEU A 109 6.89 -0.82 6.67
CA LEU A 109 7.95 -1.53 7.38
C LEU A 109 8.74 -0.48 8.17
N LEU A 110 8.72 -0.58 9.49
CA LEU A 110 9.49 0.30 10.37
C LEU A 110 10.79 -0.40 10.77
N ALA A 111 11.88 0.35 10.81
CA ALA A 111 13.10 -0.06 11.47
C ALA A 111 13.36 0.85 12.67
N ASP A 112 13.53 0.29 13.86
CA ASP A 112 13.94 1.05 15.03
C ASP A 112 15.47 1.25 15.07
N ASN A 113 15.92 2.03 16.05
CA ASN A 113 17.34 2.32 16.29
C ASN A 113 18.19 1.10 16.71
N LYS A 114 17.57 -0.06 16.94
CA LYS A 114 18.23 -1.33 17.25
C LYS A 114 18.14 -2.33 16.10
N ASN A 115 17.66 -1.90 14.92
CA ASN A 115 17.38 -2.76 13.77
C ASN A 115 16.36 -3.87 14.08
N ASN A 116 15.38 -3.61 14.94
CA ASN A 116 14.16 -4.43 14.95
C ASN A 116 13.19 -3.91 13.90
N TYR A 117 12.41 -4.83 13.34
CA TYR A 117 11.52 -4.54 12.22
C TYR A 117 10.07 -4.82 12.56
N TYR A 118 9.21 -3.92 12.09
CA TYR A 118 7.78 -3.96 12.37
C TYR A 118 6.99 -3.74 11.09
N LEU A 119 6.12 -4.67 10.75
CA LEU A 119 5.34 -4.65 9.52
C LEU A 119 3.87 -4.36 9.83
N LYS A 120 3.23 -3.54 8.99
CA LYS A 120 1.79 -3.35 9.06
C LYS A 120 1.19 -3.12 7.68
N ARG A 121 0.12 -3.83 7.38
CA ARG A 121 -0.66 -3.61 6.16
C ARG A 121 -1.34 -2.25 6.22
N VAL A 122 -1.29 -1.52 5.11
CA VAL A 122 -1.90 -0.19 4.98
C VAL A 122 -2.60 -0.07 3.63
N GLU A 123 -3.63 0.76 3.60
CA GLU A 123 -4.26 1.20 2.36
C GLU A 123 -3.42 2.31 1.72
N PRO A 124 -3.42 2.44 0.38
CA PRO A 124 -2.69 3.51 -0.32
C PRO A 124 -2.99 4.92 0.22
N ARG A 125 -4.24 5.19 0.61
CA ARG A 125 -4.66 6.46 1.21
C ARG A 125 -4.04 6.79 2.57
N GLN A 126 -3.47 5.79 3.27
CA GLN A 126 -2.78 5.97 4.54
C GLN A 126 -1.30 6.29 4.36
N ILE A 127 -0.75 6.06 3.15
CA ILE A 127 0.59 6.51 2.78
C ILE A 127 0.52 8.00 2.56
N ALA A 128 1.26 8.76 3.37
CA ALA A 128 1.25 10.21 3.30
C ALA A 128 2.02 10.70 2.07
N ASP A 129 1.37 11.57 1.30
CA ASP A 129 2.02 12.46 0.36
C ASP A 129 2.21 13.80 1.10
N LEU A 130 3.45 14.12 1.45
CA LEU A 130 3.80 15.33 2.22
C LEU A 130 4.37 16.38 1.26
N ASP A 131 4.80 17.54 1.78
CA ASP A 131 5.56 18.55 1.02
C ASP A 131 7.09 18.48 1.27
N SER A 132 7.50 18.00 2.44
CA SER A 132 8.82 17.47 2.76
C SER A 132 8.69 16.38 3.84
N PHE A 133 9.70 15.53 4.02
CA PHE A 133 9.74 14.63 5.18
C PHE A 133 10.75 15.13 6.21
N ALA A 134 10.27 15.40 7.42
CA ALA A 134 11.04 15.77 8.59
C ALA A 134 10.73 14.82 9.76
N PRO A 135 11.59 14.76 10.80
CA PRO A 135 11.37 13.88 11.95
C PRO A 135 9.99 14.04 12.62
N GLU A 136 9.45 15.26 12.64
CA GLU A 136 8.12 15.62 13.14
C GLU A 136 6.97 14.95 12.37
N ASP A 137 7.18 14.58 11.11
CA ASP A 137 6.16 13.93 10.27
C ASP A 137 5.96 12.44 10.59
N LYS A 138 6.85 11.84 11.38
CA LYS A 138 6.74 10.43 11.78
C LYS A 138 5.46 10.16 12.54
N GLU A 139 5.10 11.01 13.48
CA GLU A 139 3.90 10.83 14.31
C GLU A 139 2.61 10.85 13.46
N PRO A 140 2.33 11.87 12.63
CA PRO A 140 1.11 11.89 11.81
C PRO A 140 1.07 10.76 10.76
N ILE A 141 2.21 10.31 10.22
CA ILE A 141 2.27 9.12 9.34
C ILE A 141 1.80 7.87 10.11
N LEU A 142 2.36 7.66 11.30
CA LEU A 142 2.08 6.47 12.10
C LEU A 142 0.67 6.48 12.69
N GLU A 143 0.14 7.65 13.07
CA GLU A 143 -1.26 7.77 13.53
C GLU A 143 -2.27 7.35 12.46
N LYS A 144 -2.06 7.75 11.21
CA LYS A 144 -2.93 7.34 10.08
C LYS A 144 -2.94 5.83 9.86
N SER A 145 -1.85 5.15 10.17
CA SER A 145 -1.77 3.69 10.08
C SER A 145 -2.55 3.00 11.20
N GLY A 146 -2.67 3.63 12.38
CA GLY A 146 -3.27 3.07 13.60
C GLY A 146 -2.25 2.40 14.53
N LYS A 147 -2.60 2.30 15.82
CA LYS A 147 -1.66 1.90 16.90
C LYS A 147 -1.52 0.39 17.11
N GLU A 148 -2.42 -0.42 16.56
CA GLU A 148 -2.51 -1.87 16.76
C GLU A 148 -2.32 -2.64 15.44
N GLY A 149 -2.14 -3.96 15.48
CA GLY A 149 -2.02 -4.78 14.26
C GLY A 149 -0.64 -4.67 13.60
N TRP A 150 0.37 -4.29 14.37
CA TRP A 150 1.77 -4.32 13.93
C TRP A 150 2.33 -5.72 14.16
N LEU A 151 3.12 -6.23 13.22
CA LEU A 151 3.77 -7.53 13.32
C LEU A 151 5.26 -7.32 13.58
N SER A 152 5.83 -8.02 14.54
CA SER A 152 7.30 -8.10 14.65
C SER A 152 7.80 -9.08 13.60
N VAL A 153 8.75 -8.66 12.77
CA VAL A 153 9.23 -9.44 11.63
C VAL A 153 10.74 -9.60 11.66
N ALA A 154 11.24 -10.66 11.03
CA ALA A 154 12.66 -10.87 10.86
C ALA A 154 13.26 -9.77 9.97
N PRO A 155 14.58 -9.49 10.10
CA PRO A 155 15.24 -8.52 9.23
C PRO A 155 15.03 -8.82 7.74
N PRO A 156 14.78 -7.78 6.92
CA PRO A 156 14.65 -7.87 5.47
C PRO A 156 15.99 -8.29 4.85
N GLY A 157 16.05 -9.52 4.32
CA GLY A 157 17.20 -10.02 3.55
C GLY A 157 17.35 -9.40 2.15
N PHE A 158 16.71 -8.26 1.90
CA PHE A 158 16.82 -7.50 0.65
C PHE A 158 17.48 -6.12 0.85
N PHE A 159 17.95 -5.78 2.06
CA PHE A 159 18.77 -4.58 2.31
C PHE A 159 20.27 -4.86 2.41
N ASP A 160 20.68 -6.11 2.18
CA ASP A 160 22.07 -6.59 2.22
C ASP A 160 22.77 -6.47 0.85
#